data_AF-A0AAJ5WSS6-F1
#
_entry.id   AF-A0AAJ5WSS6-F1
#
_cell.length_a   1.000
_cell.length_b   1.000
_cell.length_c   1.000
_cell.angle_alpha   90.00
_cell.angle_beta   90.00
_cell.angle_gamma   90.00
#
_symmetry.space_group_name_H-M   'P 1'
#
loop_
_entity.id
_entity.type
_entity.pdbx_description
1 polymer ?
#
loop_
_entity_poly.entity_id
_entity_poly.type
_entity_poly.pdbx_seq_one_letter_code
_entity_poly.pdbx_strand_id
1 'polypeptide(L)'
;MNNRTKTILHWVLAGVVAFVFIGSGSFKLMGGNEEMVKGLGGLAHLRILGSLELIIAVLFLIPRTGVVGALLGMAYMGGAIAVHFIFGQPLLVVLVIEALIWIVSALRFPELKQRLFRTYPPATGAVN
;
A
#
# COMPACT_ATOMS: atom_id res chain seq x y z
N MET A 1 -17.22 -9.41 18.28
CA MET A 1 -17.56 -8.50 17.15
C MET A 1 -18.41 -9.25 16.15
N ASN A 2 -19.59 -8.74 15.78
CA ASN A 2 -20.50 -9.43 14.86
C ASN A 2 -19.93 -9.47 13.42
N ASN A 3 -20.45 -10.38 12.57
CA ASN A 3 -19.94 -10.56 11.21
C ASN A 3 -20.13 -9.33 10.30
N ARG A 4 -21.22 -8.56 10.49
CA ARG A 4 -21.47 -7.33 9.73
C ARG A 4 -20.47 -6.22 10.07
N THR A 5 -20.14 -6.04 11.35
CA THR A 5 -19.15 -5.08 11.84
C THR A 5 -17.75 -5.39 11.29
N LYS A 6 -17.37 -6.67 11.21
CA LYS A 6 -16.10 -7.10 10.58
C LYS A 6 -16.07 -6.74 9.09
N THR A 7 -17.14 -7.03 8.36
CA THR A 7 -17.22 -6.71 6.93
C THR A 7 -17.17 -5.21 6.67
N ILE A 8 -17.92 -4.40 7.42
CA ILE A 8 -17.91 -2.94 7.28
C ILE A 8 -16.53 -2.39 7.59
N LEU A 9 -15.91 -2.84 8.68
CA LEU A 9 -14.56 -2.40 9.06
C LEU A 9 -13.55 -2.69 7.94
N HIS A 10 -13.57 -3.89 7.36
CA HIS A 10 -12.67 -4.23 6.26
C HIS A 10 -12.86 -3.34 5.03
N TRP A 11 -14.11 -3.01 4.66
CA TRP A 11 -14.38 -2.15 3.52
C TRP A 11 -14.02 -0.69 3.78
N VAL A 12 -14.26 -0.18 4.99
CA VAL A 12 -13.84 1.18 5.39
C VAL A 12 -12.32 1.29 5.35
N LEU A 13 -11.61 0.35 5.96
CA LEU A 13 -10.14 0.33 5.96
C LEU A 13 -9.58 0.17 4.54
N ALA A 14 -10.20 -0.68 3.71
CA ALA A 14 -9.82 -0.83 2.31
C ALA A 14 -10.04 0.46 1.51
N GLY A 15 -11.16 1.13 1.76
CA GLY A 15 -11.52 2.40 1.13
C GLY A 15 -10.53 3.51 1.45
N VAL A 16 -10.03 3.61 2.69
CA VAL A 16 -9.04 4.64 3.07
C VAL A 16 -7.74 4.49 2.28
N VAL A 17 -7.16 3.30 2.24
CA VAL A 17 -5.91 3.06 1.49
C VAL A 17 -6.13 3.26 -0.01
N ALA A 18 -7.22 2.71 -0.55
CA ALA A 18 -7.54 2.88 -1.97
C ALA A 18 -7.76 4.35 -2.33
N PHE A 19 -8.40 5.13 -1.47
CA PHE A 19 -8.64 6.55 -1.69
C PHE A 19 -7.32 7.34 -1.82
N VAL A 20 -6.32 7.05 -1.00
CA VAL A 20 -5.00 7.68 -1.09
C VAL A 20 -4.36 7.41 -2.46
N PHE A 21 -4.30 6.15 -2.88
CA PHE A 21 -3.71 5.77 -4.16
C PHE A 21 -4.52 6.27 -5.37
N ILE A 22 -5.85 6.23 -5.29
CA ILE A 22 -6.72 6.76 -6.35
C ILE A 22 -6.54 8.27 -6.48
N GLY A 23 -6.62 9.01 -5.38
CA GLY A 23 -6.46 10.47 -5.40
C GLY A 23 -5.09 10.89 -5.95
N SER A 24 -4.03 10.27 -5.44
CA SER A 24 -2.65 10.52 -5.89
C SER A 24 -2.45 10.11 -7.36
N GLY A 25 -2.88 8.91 -7.74
CA GLY A 25 -2.73 8.38 -9.09
C GLY A 25 -3.50 9.20 -10.13
N SER A 26 -4.75 9.56 -9.83
CA SER A 26 -5.55 10.45 -10.68
C SER A 26 -4.90 11.83 -10.83
N PHE A 27 -4.39 12.42 -9.76
CA PHE A 27 -3.69 13.70 -9.82
C PHE A 27 -2.44 13.63 -10.73
N LYS A 28 -1.64 12.57 -10.62
CA LYS A 28 -0.48 12.34 -11.50
C LYS A 28 -0.87 12.16 -12.97
N LEU A 29 -1.97 11.45 -13.24
CA LEU A 29 -2.47 11.24 -14.60
C LEU A 29 -2.99 12.53 -15.25
N MET A 30 -3.57 13.42 -14.45
CA MET A 30 -4.04 14.75 -14.89
C MET A 30 -2.90 15.76 -15.11
N GLY A 31 -1.65 15.37 -14.86
CA GLY A 31 -0.46 16.17 -15.16
C GLY A 31 0.28 16.71 -13.94
N GLY A 32 -0.26 16.51 -12.73
CA GLY A 32 0.40 16.93 -11.50
C GLY A 32 0.69 18.43 -11.43
N ASN A 33 1.73 18.79 -10.67
CA ASN A 33 2.29 20.15 -10.67
C ASN A 33 3.65 20.17 -11.39
N GLU A 34 4.11 21.35 -11.81
CA GLU A 34 5.35 21.48 -12.58
C GLU A 34 6.58 20.96 -11.83
N GLU A 35 6.64 21.18 -10.51
CA GLU A 35 7.73 20.72 -9.67
C GLU A 35 7.84 19.19 -9.67
N MET A 36 6.72 18.49 -9.51
CA MET A 36 6.66 17.03 -9.52
C MET A 36 6.96 16.47 -10.91
N VAL A 37 6.48 17.12 -11.98
CA VAL A 37 6.81 16.72 -13.37
C VAL A 37 8.32 16.79 -13.59
N LYS A 38 8.97 17.89 -13.20
CA LYS A 38 10.43 18.03 -13.35
C LYS A 38 11.19 17.06 -12.44
N GLY A 39 10.80 16.96 -11.17
CA GLY A 39 11.48 16.12 -10.17
C GLY A 39 11.41 14.62 -10.46
N LEU A 40 10.35 14.16 -11.14
CA LEU A 40 10.16 12.74 -11.48
C LEU A 40 10.60 12.38 -12.91
N GLY A 41 11.28 13.28 -13.62
CA GLY A 41 11.83 12.98 -14.96
C GLY A 41 10.84 13.17 -16.11
N GLY A 42 9.80 13.97 -15.92
CA GLY A 42 8.87 14.40 -16.97
C GLY A 42 7.49 13.74 -16.90
N LEU A 43 6.61 14.21 -17.78
CA LEU A 43 5.18 13.86 -17.77
C LEU A 43 4.93 12.35 -18.02
N ALA A 44 5.79 11.70 -18.81
CA ALA A 44 5.69 10.27 -19.09
C ALA A 44 5.91 9.44 -17.82
N HIS A 45 7.00 9.68 -17.10
CA HIS A 45 7.31 9.02 -15.82
C HIS A 45 6.20 9.29 -14.78
N LEU A 46 5.71 10.53 -14.73
CA LEU A 46 4.61 10.89 -13.84
C LEU A 46 3.35 10.06 -14.12
N ARG A 47 2.95 9.94 -15.38
CA ARG A 47 1.77 9.16 -15.79
C ARG A 47 1.95 7.67 -15.53
N ILE A 48 3.15 7.13 -15.71
CA ILE A 48 3.46 5.72 -15.38
C ILE A 48 3.28 5.49 -13.87
N LEU A 49 3.84 6.36 -13.03
CA LEU A 49 3.67 6.27 -11.58
C LEU A 49 2.20 6.41 -11.17
N GLY A 50 1.45 7.34 -11.78
CA GLY A 50 0.02 7.50 -11.52
C GLY A 50 -0.80 6.27 -11.93
N SER A 51 -0.45 5.64 -13.05
CA SER A 51 -1.07 4.40 -13.51
C SER A 51 -0.80 3.24 -12.55
N LEU A 52 0.43 3.16 -12.04
CA LEU A 52 0.82 2.15 -11.06
C LEU A 52 0.03 2.30 -9.75
N GLU A 53 -0.18 3.52 -9.27
CA GLU A 53 -1.01 3.78 -8.08
C GLU A 53 -2.47 3.33 -8.29
N LEU A 54 -3.04 3.57 -9.47
CA LEU A 54 -4.40 3.08 -9.78
C LEU A 54 -4.46 1.55 -9.82
N ILE A 55 -3.45 0.90 -10.41
CA ILE A 55 -3.35 -0.57 -10.42
C ILE A 55 -3.28 -1.11 -8.99
N ILE A 56 -2.45 -0.50 -8.14
CA ILE A 56 -2.34 -0.84 -6.72
C ILE A 56 -3.70 -0.72 -6.03
N ALA A 57 -4.41 0.40 -6.23
CA ALA A 57 -5.72 0.61 -5.62
C ALA A 57 -6.75 -0.44 -6.07
N VAL A 58 -6.81 -0.75 -7.37
CA VAL A 58 -7.72 -1.76 -7.93
C VAL A 58 -7.41 -3.15 -7.36
N LEU A 59 -6.14 -3.56 -7.40
CA LEU A 59 -5.72 -4.85 -6.85
C LEU A 59 -5.98 -4.95 -5.35
N PHE A 60 -5.76 -3.86 -4.62
CA PHE A 60 -6.04 -3.79 -3.19
C PHE A 60 -7.53 -3.92 -2.91
N LEU A 61 -8.41 -3.23 -3.63
CA LEU A 61 -9.86 -3.28 -3.40
C LEU A 61 -10.45 -4.67 -3.66
N ILE A 62 -9.99 -5.38 -4.69
CA ILE A 62 -10.50 -6.72 -5.03
C ILE A 62 -10.00 -7.74 -3.98
N PRO A 63 -10.90 -8.39 -3.20
CA PRO A 63 -10.50 -9.26 -2.08
C PRO A 63 -9.56 -10.41 -2.50
N ARG A 64 -9.76 -10.95 -3.71
CA ARG A 64 -8.96 -12.06 -4.26
C ARG A 64 -7.51 -11.65 -4.56
N THR A 65 -7.25 -10.39 -4.87
CA THR A 65 -5.92 -9.86 -5.21
C THR A 65 -5.36 -8.91 -4.15
N GLY A 66 -6.10 -8.71 -3.06
CA GLY A 66 -5.81 -7.68 -2.07
C GLY A 66 -4.41 -7.75 -1.45
N VAL A 67 -3.90 -8.97 -1.23
CA VAL A 67 -2.52 -9.19 -0.75
C VAL A 67 -1.49 -8.71 -1.78
N VAL A 68 -1.72 -8.95 -3.07
CA VAL A 68 -0.83 -8.46 -4.14
C VAL A 68 -0.84 -6.94 -4.19
N GLY A 69 -2.03 -6.33 -4.12
CA GLY A 69 -2.16 -4.87 -4.01
C GLY A 69 -1.44 -4.30 -2.79
N ALA A 70 -1.51 -4.97 -1.65
CA ALA A 70 -0.83 -4.56 -0.42
C ALA A 70 0.69 -4.56 -0.58
N LEU A 71 1.26 -5.67 -1.09
CA LEU A 71 2.69 -5.81 -1.30
C LEU A 71 3.22 -4.81 -2.34
N LEU A 72 2.47 -4.60 -3.43
CA LEU A 72 2.82 -3.56 -4.42
C LEU A 72 2.75 -2.16 -3.81
N GLY A 73 1.73 -1.88 -2.99
CA GLY A 73 1.60 -0.62 -2.26
C GLY A 73 2.80 -0.33 -1.35
N MET A 74 3.21 -1.33 -0.56
CA MET A 74 4.40 -1.23 0.32
C MET A 74 5.69 -1.01 -0.50
N ALA A 75 5.86 -1.75 -1.60
CA ALA A 75 7.02 -1.56 -2.48
C ALA A 75 7.04 -0.16 -3.12
N TYR A 76 5.89 0.32 -3.60
CA TYR A 76 5.75 1.66 -4.15
C TYR A 76 6.09 2.74 -3.13
N MET A 77 5.52 2.64 -1.92
CA MET A 77 5.74 3.60 -0.86
C MET A 77 7.17 3.57 -0.32
N GLY A 78 7.82 2.40 -0.26
CA GLY A 78 9.25 2.29 0.01
C GLY A 78 10.10 3.07 -1.00
N GLY A 79 9.76 3.00 -2.29
CA GLY A 79 10.37 3.83 -3.33
C GLY A 79 10.08 5.33 -3.13
N ALA A 80 8.84 5.69 -2.81
CA ALA A 80 8.44 7.07 -2.55
C ALA A 80 9.21 7.68 -1.36
N ILE A 81 9.43 6.90 -0.29
CA ILE A 81 10.23 7.29 0.87
C ILE A 81 11.68 7.56 0.46
N ALA A 82 12.29 6.67 -0.34
CA ALA A 82 13.66 6.86 -0.82
C ALA A 82 13.81 8.15 -1.64
N VAL A 83 12.85 8.43 -2.54
CA VAL A 83 12.82 9.67 -3.31
C VAL A 83 12.68 10.88 -2.39
N HIS A 84 11.72 10.90 -1.47
CA HIS A 84 11.54 12.03 -0.54
C HIS A 84 12.80 12.27 0.30
N PHE A 85 13.45 11.19 0.75
CA PHE A 85 14.68 11.28 1.53
C PHE A 85 15.84 11.91 0.74
N ILE A 86 16.07 11.46 -0.49
CA ILE A 86 17.16 11.97 -1.34
C ILE A 86 16.93 13.43 -1.74
N PHE A 87 15.68 13.83 -2.01
CA PHE A 87 15.35 15.20 -2.39
C PHE A 87 15.07 16.13 -1.19
N GLY A 88 15.26 15.67 0.05
CA GLY A 88 15.03 16.49 1.25
C GLY A 88 13.58 16.93 1.44
N GLN A 89 12.62 16.18 0.89
CA GLN A 89 11.20 16.47 0.99
C GLN A 89 10.61 15.92 2.31
N PRO A 90 9.46 16.46 2.78
CA PRO A 90 8.85 16.00 4.03
C PRO A 90 8.50 14.50 4.03
N LEU A 91 9.04 13.75 4.99
CA LEU A 91 8.87 12.29 5.08
C LEU A 91 7.59 11.86 5.81
N LEU A 92 7.02 12.73 6.65
CA LEU A 92 5.96 12.35 7.57
C LEU A 92 4.75 11.74 6.85
N VAL A 93 4.30 12.36 5.75
CA VAL A 93 3.12 11.89 5.01
C VAL A 93 3.36 10.52 4.37
N VAL A 94 4.51 10.32 3.72
CA VAL A 94 4.82 9.03 3.07
C VAL A 94 5.01 7.91 4.10
N LEU A 95 5.59 8.19 5.27
CA LEU A 95 5.71 7.23 6.36
C LEU A 95 4.36 6.86 6.98
N VAL A 96 3.46 7.84 7.16
CA VAL A 96 2.11 7.58 7.67
C VAL A 96 1.32 6.72 6.68
N ILE A 97 1.39 7.01 5.37
CA ILE A 97 0.73 6.20 4.35
C ILE A 97 1.29 4.77 4.35
N GLU A 98 2.60 4.60 4.42
CA GLU A 98 3.23 3.27 4.51
C GLU A 98 2.75 2.49 5.75
N ALA A 99 2.75 3.13 6.92
CA ALA A 99 2.26 2.52 8.15
C ALA A 99 0.76 2.14 8.05
N LEU A 100 -0.06 2.99 7.42
CA LEU A 100 -1.47 2.71 7.19
C LEU A 100 -1.67 1.48 6.29
N ILE A 101 -0.88 1.34 5.22
CA ILE A 101 -0.94 0.16 4.35
C ILE A 101 -0.64 -1.10 5.16
N TRP A 102 0.40 -1.10 6.01
CA TRP A 102 0.74 -2.21 6.89
C TRP A 102 -0.39 -2.56 7.86
N ILE A 103 -0.92 -1.57 8.59
CA ILE A 103 -1.97 -1.78 9.58
C ILE A 103 -3.23 -2.34 8.91
N VAL A 104 -3.69 -1.71 7.82
CA VAL A 104 -4.88 -2.17 7.11
C VAL A 104 -4.68 -3.57 6.54
N SER A 105 -3.52 -3.86 5.96
CA SER A 105 -3.23 -5.17 5.37
C SER A 105 -3.18 -6.27 6.42
N ALA A 106 -2.56 -6.02 7.57
CA ALA A 106 -2.50 -6.98 8.68
C ALA A 106 -3.89 -7.25 9.30
N LEU A 107 -4.79 -6.26 9.29
CA LEU A 107 -6.17 -6.42 9.76
C LEU A 107 -7.06 -7.13 8.75
N ARG A 108 -6.86 -6.86 7.45
CA ARG A 108 -7.73 -7.36 6.37
C ARG A 108 -7.34 -8.74 5.86
N PHE A 109 -6.05 -9.07 5.83
CA PHE A 109 -5.52 -10.30 5.23
C PHE A 109 -4.93 -11.22 6.30
N PRO A 110 -5.72 -12.17 6.84
CA PRO A 110 -5.24 -13.10 7.86
C PRO A 110 -4.07 -13.96 7.37
N GLU A 111 -3.95 -14.21 6.08
CA GLU A 111 -2.85 -14.96 5.46
C GLU A 111 -1.51 -14.22 5.62
N LEU A 112 -1.51 -12.90 5.42
CA LEU A 112 -0.33 -12.06 5.61
C LEU A 112 0.07 -12.06 7.08
N LYS A 113 -0.90 -11.86 7.98
CA LYS A 113 -0.69 -11.91 9.42
C LYS A 113 -0.16 -13.27 9.88
N GLN A 114 -0.73 -14.35 9.38
CA GLN A 114 -0.31 -15.71 9.70
C GLN A 114 1.11 -15.96 9.22
N ARG A 115 1.48 -15.52 8.00
CA ARG A 115 2.83 -15.76 7.47
C ARG A 115 3.91 -14.97 8.20
N LEU A 116 3.61 -13.73 8.62
CA LEU A 116 4.59 -12.85 9.24
C LEU A 116 4.76 -13.09 10.74
N PHE A 117 3.67 -13.41 11.45
CA PHE A 117 3.68 -13.48 12.91
C PHE A 117 3.54 -14.88 13.49
N ARG A 118 3.31 -15.91 12.67
CA ARG A 118 3.30 -17.30 13.17
C ARG A 118 4.74 -17.80 13.27
N THR A 119 5.28 -17.80 14.48
CA THR A 119 6.48 -18.59 14.81
C THR A 119 6.17 -20.07 14.53
N TYR A 120 7.05 -20.74 13.79
CA TYR A 120 7.04 -22.19 13.69
C TYR A 120 7.10 -22.77 15.12
N PRO A 121 6.20 -23.66 15.55
CA PRO A 121 6.39 -24.34 16.82
C PRO A 121 7.74 -25.06 16.75
N PRO A 122 8.61 -24.99 17.78
CA PRO A 122 9.86 -25.73 17.77
C PRO A 122 9.56 -27.19 17.45
N ALA A 123 10.37 -27.81 16.60
CA ALA A 123 10.19 -29.20 16.16
C ALA A 123 10.24 -30.16 17.35
N THR A 124 9.13 -30.34 18.05
CA THR A 124 8.96 -31.38 19.05
C THR A 124 8.48 -32.62 18.32
N GLY A 125 9.36 -33.61 18.12
CA GLY A 125 8.91 -34.96 17.79
C GLY A 125 9.80 -35.85 16.93
N ALA A 126 11.10 -35.57 16.75
CA ALA A 126 12.00 -36.50 16.07
C ALA A 126 13.11 -37.02 17.01
N VAL A 127 12.78 -37.45 18.23
CA VAL A 127 13.64 -38.35 19.02
C VAL A 127 12.77 -39.21 19.94
N ASN A 128 12.90 -40.53 19.77
CA ASN A 128 12.38 -41.68 20.53
C ASN A 128 11.01 -42.24 20.13
#